data_AF-A0A6B0WEA3-F1
#
_entry.id   AF-A0A6B0WEA3-F1
#
_cell.length_a   1.000
_cell.length_b   1.000
_cell.length_c   1.000
_cell.angle_alpha   90.00
_cell.angle_beta   90.00
_cell.angle_gamma   90.00
#
_symmetry.space_group_name_H-M   'P 1'
#
loop_
_entity.id
_entity.type
_entity.pdbx_description
1 polymer ?
#
loop_
_entity_poly.entity_id
_entity_poly.type
_entity_poly.pdbx_seq_one_letter_code
_entity_poly.pdbx_strand_id
1 'polypeptide(L)'
;MAKHDRRTSRRQPSTSRSVSIQVPLPVLAVLGDVRQAFHGLCISTGMQVLQAMQEADRDALCGPKGRHQPERTAWRGGSVESHVTLGGRQVGLPRLRVRDADGEVPLASFQWAAATDALESHTLEAIAAGVTTRQYARTLDPVPAEVSERSTSRSAVSRRFVALSTQQLRAFVSRPLGELDLRVVCIDGKVFKEHCIVIALGIDTAGRKHVLGLREGATETAAVSTALLNDLVTRGLPTERAMLFLVDGSTALRRDTSDIYGLNGRLKTGQYDRLVILAGFGFPPRSTARSASYIAVRSTGTCWAICRSACTPASAGRCARRGTCSRKRPRNGLSSAWPARWRTSIPAPRHPSARGWTRR
;
A
#
# COMPACT_ATOMS: atom_id res chain seq x y z
N MET A 1 8.07 -62.04 -16.89
CA MET A 1 7.94 -60.57 -16.92
C MET A 1 7.91 -60.07 -15.48
N ALA A 2 9.05 -59.58 -14.98
CA ALA A 2 9.20 -59.07 -13.62
C ALA A 2 8.70 -57.63 -13.55
N LYS A 3 7.76 -57.34 -12.64
CA LYS A 3 7.26 -55.99 -12.37
C LYS A 3 7.99 -55.45 -11.15
N HIS A 4 9.07 -54.71 -11.37
CA HIS A 4 9.76 -53.98 -10.30
C HIS A 4 8.92 -52.79 -9.86
N ASP A 5 8.33 -52.89 -8.67
CA ASP A 5 7.73 -51.75 -7.98
C ASP A 5 8.85 -50.87 -7.40
N ARG A 6 9.05 -49.70 -8.01
CA ARG A 6 9.94 -48.66 -7.48
C ARG A 6 9.32 -48.08 -6.21
N ARG A 7 9.78 -48.56 -5.06
CA ARG A 7 9.50 -47.97 -3.76
C ARG A 7 10.12 -46.57 -3.71
N THR A 8 9.29 -45.54 -3.92
CA THR A 8 9.68 -44.14 -3.78
C THR A 8 10.06 -43.87 -2.33
N SER A 9 11.33 -43.57 -2.09
CA SER A 9 11.81 -43.18 -0.77
C SER A 9 11.16 -41.86 -0.38
N ARG A 10 10.22 -41.94 0.56
CA ARG A 10 9.60 -40.78 1.20
C ARG A 10 10.72 -39.96 1.87
N ARG A 11 11.09 -38.82 1.28
CA ARG A 11 12.01 -37.85 1.88
C ARG A 11 11.50 -37.52 3.29
N GLN A 12 12.26 -37.89 4.30
CA GLN A 12 12.00 -37.43 5.67
C GLN A 12 12.15 -35.90 5.70
N PRO A 13 11.26 -35.17 6.40
CA PRO A 13 11.44 -33.75 6.62
C PRO A 13 12.72 -33.54 7.45
N SER A 14 13.59 -32.65 6.96
CA SER A 14 14.81 -32.24 7.63
C SER A 14 14.53 -31.85 9.08
N THR A 15 15.28 -32.44 10.01
CA THR A 15 15.25 -32.14 11.44
C THR A 15 15.23 -30.63 11.70
N SER A 16 14.16 -30.11 12.29
CA SER A 16 14.11 -28.76 12.83
C SER A 16 15.19 -28.64 13.91
N ARG A 17 16.25 -27.89 13.63
CA ARG A 17 17.36 -27.68 14.56
C ARG A 17 16.86 -26.83 15.73
N SER A 18 16.81 -27.41 16.93
CA SER A 18 16.38 -26.71 18.14
C SER A 18 17.56 -25.96 18.77
N VAL A 19 17.38 -24.67 19.07
CA VAL A 19 18.33 -23.85 19.83
C VAL A 19 17.73 -23.57 21.20
N SER A 20 18.40 -23.97 22.27
CA SER A 20 17.97 -23.71 23.65
C SER A 20 18.68 -22.47 24.21
N ILE A 21 17.91 -21.50 24.70
CA ILE A 21 18.44 -20.24 25.24
C ILE A 21 17.90 -20.05 26.66
N GLN A 22 18.80 -19.81 27.61
CA GLN A 22 18.44 -19.45 28.98
C GLN A 22 18.43 -17.92 29.10
N VAL A 23 17.28 -17.34 29.47
CA VAL A 23 17.10 -15.88 29.54
C VAL A 23 16.89 -15.49 31.02
N PRO A 24 17.86 -14.83 31.67
CA PRO A 24 17.67 -14.32 33.02
C PRO A 24 16.68 -13.15 33.02
N LEU A 25 15.66 -13.22 33.88
CA LEU A 25 14.62 -12.18 34.03
C LEU A 25 15.03 -11.16 35.10
N PRO A 26 15.18 -9.86 34.78
CA PRO A 26 15.44 -8.83 35.78
C PRO A 26 14.14 -8.44 36.48
N VAL A 27 13.75 -9.19 37.51
CA VAL A 27 12.50 -8.99 38.28
C VAL A 27 12.38 -7.57 38.85
N LEU A 28 13.50 -6.93 39.20
CA LEU A 28 13.55 -5.55 39.73
C LEU A 28 13.19 -4.47 38.70
N ALA A 29 13.46 -4.68 37.41
CA ALA A 29 13.13 -3.70 36.36
C ALA A 29 11.62 -3.58 36.12
N VAL A 30 10.84 -4.60 36.50
CA VAL A 30 9.39 -4.68 36.32
C VAL A 30 8.62 -3.77 37.28
N LEU A 31 9.24 -3.32 38.37
CA LEU A 31 8.53 -2.64 39.47
C LEU A 31 8.29 -1.13 39.24
N GLY A 32 8.90 -0.51 38.21
CA GLY A 32 8.77 0.93 37.93
C GLY A 32 7.82 1.28 36.77
N ASP A 33 8.00 0.63 35.61
CA ASP A 33 7.13 0.74 34.43
C ASP A 33 7.09 -0.62 33.73
N VAL A 34 6.06 -1.41 34.05
CA VAL A 34 5.87 -2.79 33.55
C VAL A 34 5.90 -2.85 32.02
N ARG A 35 5.37 -1.83 31.34
CA ARG A 35 5.31 -1.82 29.87
C ARG A 35 6.70 -1.64 29.28
N GLN A 36 7.45 -0.63 29.74
CA GLN A 36 8.81 -0.42 29.27
C GLN A 36 9.72 -1.61 29.61
N ALA A 37 9.58 -2.16 30.81
CA ALA A 37 10.31 -3.36 31.23
C ALA A 37 10.00 -4.56 30.32
N PHE A 38 8.73 -4.75 29.96
CA PHE A 38 8.33 -5.82 29.04
C PHE A 38 8.90 -5.63 27.63
N HIS A 39 8.80 -4.42 27.05
CA HIS A 39 9.40 -4.14 25.74
C HIS A 39 10.91 -4.36 25.75
N GLY A 40 11.61 -3.90 26.78
CA GLY A 40 13.04 -4.12 26.94
C GLY A 40 13.40 -5.60 27.06
N LEU A 41 12.61 -6.38 27.81
CA LEU A 41 12.78 -7.82 27.89
C LEU A 41 12.59 -8.50 26.52
N CYS A 42 11.54 -8.14 25.77
CA CYS A 42 11.31 -8.71 24.44
C CYS A 42 12.47 -8.41 23.48
N ILE A 43 12.97 -7.17 23.47
CA ILE A 43 14.08 -6.77 22.61
C ILE A 43 15.37 -7.52 22.99
N SER A 44 15.75 -7.49 24.27
CA SER A 44 16.96 -8.16 24.75
C SER A 44 16.92 -9.68 24.53
N THR A 45 15.77 -10.32 24.79
CA THR A 45 15.57 -11.75 24.51
C THR A 45 15.67 -12.04 23.01
N GLY A 46 15.02 -11.24 22.17
CA GLY A 46 15.10 -11.38 20.71
C GLY A 46 16.54 -11.24 20.19
N MET A 47 17.31 -10.31 20.74
CA MET A 47 18.73 -10.13 20.40
C MET A 47 19.57 -11.36 20.80
N GLN A 48 19.34 -11.95 21.98
CA GLN A 48 20.01 -13.18 22.40
C GLN A 48 19.66 -14.36 21.50
N VAL A 49 18.39 -14.48 21.10
CA VAL A 49 17.93 -15.50 20.13
C VAL A 49 18.67 -15.33 18.81
N LEU A 50 18.75 -14.11 18.29
CA LEU A 50 19.43 -13.86 17.03
C LEU A 50 20.95 -14.12 17.11
N GLN A 51 21.59 -13.81 18.24
CA GLN A 51 23.00 -14.17 18.46
C GLN A 51 23.20 -15.68 18.50
N ALA A 52 22.30 -16.43 19.14
CA ALA A 52 22.37 -17.89 19.16
C ALA A 52 22.14 -18.50 17.77
N MET A 53 21.24 -17.92 16.96
CA MET A 53 21.05 -18.31 15.55
C MET A 53 22.31 -18.04 14.72
N GLN A 54 22.96 -16.89 14.89
CA GLN A 54 24.24 -16.62 14.23
C GLN A 54 25.33 -17.62 14.63
N GLU A 55 25.39 -18.01 15.90
CA GLU A 55 26.35 -19.02 16.36
C GLU A 55 26.03 -20.41 15.75
N ALA A 56 24.75 -20.76 15.59
CA ALA A 56 24.35 -21.98 14.91
C ALA A 56 24.72 -21.99 13.41
N ASP A 57 24.64 -20.84 12.74
CA ASP A 57 25.15 -20.67 11.37
C ASP A 57 26.67 -20.84 11.32
N ARG A 58 27.41 -20.26 12.28
CA ARG A 58 28.87 -20.44 12.39
C ARG A 58 29.25 -21.89 12.66
N ASP A 59 28.51 -22.59 13.50
CA ASP A 59 28.72 -24.01 13.76
C ASP A 59 28.51 -24.83 12.47
N ALA A 60 27.54 -24.45 11.64
CA ALA A 60 27.29 -25.11 10.37
C ALA A 60 28.43 -24.92 9.36
N LEU A 61 29.06 -23.73 9.36
CA LEU A 61 30.13 -23.38 8.42
C LEU A 61 31.52 -23.81 8.92
N CYS A 62 31.84 -23.56 10.19
CA CYS A 62 33.17 -23.74 10.76
C CYS A 62 33.31 -24.97 11.68
N GLY A 63 32.21 -25.67 11.96
CA GLY A 63 32.16 -26.67 13.01
C GLY A 63 32.03 -26.09 14.43
N PRO A 64 31.82 -26.94 15.45
CA PRO A 64 31.60 -26.52 16.83
C PRO A 64 32.83 -25.82 17.42
N LYS A 65 32.59 -24.83 18.28
CA LYS A 65 33.65 -24.02 18.89
C LYS A 65 34.59 -24.89 19.73
N GLY A 66 35.89 -24.63 19.61
CA GLY A 66 36.91 -25.29 20.43
C GLY A 66 37.21 -26.75 20.03
N ARG A 67 36.66 -27.25 18.92
CA ARG A 67 37.01 -28.58 18.39
C ARG A 67 37.84 -28.44 17.12
N HIS A 68 38.90 -29.22 17.02
CA HIS A 68 39.73 -29.27 15.83
C HIS A 68 39.00 -30.04 14.71
N GLN A 69 38.90 -29.43 13.53
CA GLN A 69 38.40 -30.07 12.32
C GLN A 69 39.48 -29.96 11.22
N PRO A 70 40.10 -31.09 10.82
CA PRO A 70 41.22 -31.08 9.88
C PRO A 70 40.80 -30.66 8.46
N GLU A 71 39.58 -30.99 8.03
CA GLU A 71 39.05 -30.66 6.70
C GLU A 71 38.24 -29.35 6.68
N ARG A 72 38.48 -28.43 7.64
CA ARG A 72 37.70 -27.18 7.70
C ARG A 72 37.95 -26.32 6.46
N THR A 73 36.87 -25.83 5.88
CA THR A 73 36.89 -24.89 4.76
C THR A 73 36.62 -23.45 5.18
N ALA A 74 36.11 -23.25 6.41
CA ALA A 74 35.83 -21.93 6.96
C ALA A 74 36.35 -21.77 8.40
N TRP A 75 36.68 -20.53 8.73
CA TRP A 75 37.24 -20.07 9.99
C TRP A 75 36.34 -19.06 10.68
N ARG A 76 36.28 -19.18 12.00
CA ARG A 76 35.58 -18.23 12.87
C ARG A 76 36.35 -16.91 12.90
N GLY A 77 35.68 -15.83 12.48
CA GLY A 77 36.13 -14.47 12.74
C GLY A 77 35.62 -13.94 14.09
N GLY A 78 36.01 -12.71 14.42
CA GLY A 78 35.42 -11.96 15.52
C GLY A 78 34.00 -11.49 15.23
N SER A 79 33.57 -10.43 15.91
CA SER A 79 32.32 -9.72 15.62
C SER A 79 32.62 -8.32 15.08
N VAL A 80 31.62 -7.72 14.44
CA VAL A 80 31.62 -6.30 14.07
C VAL A 80 30.30 -5.67 14.48
N GLU A 81 30.35 -4.45 15.01
CA GLU A 81 29.14 -3.69 15.31
C GLU A 81 28.30 -3.52 14.03
N SER A 82 27.03 -3.87 14.11
CA SER A 82 26.13 -3.91 12.97
C SER A 82 24.71 -3.65 13.43
N HIS A 83 23.76 -3.64 12.50
CA HIS A 83 22.38 -3.27 12.81
C HIS A 83 21.42 -4.25 12.15
N VAL A 84 20.31 -4.50 12.84
CA VAL A 84 19.21 -5.35 12.37
C VAL A 84 17.91 -4.57 12.39
N THR A 85 16.97 -4.94 11.54
CA THR A 85 15.70 -4.24 11.41
C THR A 85 14.75 -4.63 12.54
N LEU A 86 14.20 -3.62 13.22
CA LEU A 86 13.16 -3.77 14.24
C LEU A 86 12.01 -2.83 13.90
N GLY A 87 11.07 -3.33 13.09
CA GLY A 87 9.94 -2.53 12.60
C GLY A 87 10.42 -1.26 11.90
N GLY A 88 9.97 -0.10 12.39
CA GLY A 88 10.29 1.21 11.83
C GLY A 88 11.71 1.75 12.06
N ARG A 89 12.63 0.99 12.66
CA ARG A 89 14.03 1.41 12.90
C ARG A 89 15.00 0.26 12.70
N GLN A 90 16.29 0.55 12.84
CA GLN A 90 17.31 -0.48 13.01
C GLN A 90 17.97 -0.34 14.38
N VAL A 91 18.24 -1.47 15.01
CA VAL A 91 18.86 -1.57 16.32
C VAL A 91 20.23 -2.23 16.24
N GLY A 92 21.17 -1.78 17.07
CA GLY A 92 22.53 -2.31 17.12
C GLY A 92 22.57 -3.75 17.59
N LEU A 93 23.35 -4.58 16.90
CA LEU A 93 23.60 -5.97 17.26
C LEU A 93 24.95 -6.41 16.66
N PRO A 94 25.83 -7.07 17.43
CA PRO A 94 27.10 -7.57 16.90
C PRO A 94 26.84 -8.65 15.85
N ARG A 95 27.35 -8.42 14.63
CA ARG A 95 27.38 -9.41 13.56
C ARG A 95 28.59 -10.31 13.75
N LEU A 96 28.35 -11.61 13.91
CA LEU A 96 29.44 -12.58 13.95
C LEU A 96 29.99 -12.82 12.54
N ARG A 97 31.30 -13.04 12.44
CA ARG A 97 31.99 -13.18 11.16
C ARG A 97 32.49 -14.60 10.94
N VAL A 98 32.43 -15.03 9.69
CA VAL A 98 33.04 -16.26 9.18
C VAL A 98 33.85 -15.89 7.95
N ARG A 99 35.00 -16.54 7.79
CA ARG A 99 35.82 -16.42 6.58
C ARG A 99 36.08 -17.79 5.99
N ASP A 100 36.12 -17.88 4.67
CA ASP A 100 36.63 -19.04 3.94
C ASP A 100 37.86 -18.61 3.11
N ALA A 101 38.26 -19.42 2.12
CA ALA A 101 39.38 -19.11 1.25
C ALA A 101 39.11 -17.92 0.32
N ASP A 102 37.83 -17.66 -0.01
CA ASP A 102 37.40 -16.65 -0.98
C ASP A 102 37.06 -15.30 -0.30
N GLY A 103 36.81 -15.31 1.00
CA GLY A 103 36.65 -14.08 1.78
C GLY A 103 35.71 -14.22 2.97
N GLU A 104 34.90 -13.19 3.20
CA GLU A 104 33.93 -13.16 4.30
C GLU A 104 32.61 -13.80 3.88
N VAL A 105 32.19 -14.84 4.60
CA VAL A 105 30.95 -15.57 4.35
C VAL A 105 29.82 -14.96 5.17
N PRO A 106 28.69 -14.56 4.55
CA PRO A 106 27.58 -14.01 5.30
C PRO A 106 26.82 -15.10 6.07
N LEU A 107 26.31 -14.73 7.25
CA LEU A 107 25.45 -15.60 8.05
C LEU A 107 23.98 -15.37 7.64
N ALA A 108 23.27 -16.46 7.30
CA ALA A 108 21.90 -16.40 6.82
C ALA A 108 20.94 -15.76 7.84
N SER A 109 21.07 -16.11 9.12
CA SER A 109 20.30 -15.52 10.22
C SER A 109 20.51 -14.01 10.34
N PHE A 110 21.76 -13.54 10.21
CA PHE A 110 22.06 -12.12 10.24
C PHE A 110 21.50 -11.40 9.00
N GLN A 111 21.68 -11.96 7.80
CA GLN A 111 21.13 -11.39 6.57
C GLN A 111 19.61 -11.23 6.63
N TRP A 112 18.91 -12.27 7.11
CA TRP A 112 17.47 -12.23 7.32
C TRP A 112 17.07 -11.10 8.29
N ALA A 113 17.74 -10.98 9.44
CA ALA A 113 17.43 -9.96 10.43
C ALA A 113 17.83 -8.54 9.98
N ALA A 114 18.85 -8.41 9.13
CA ALA A 114 19.32 -7.13 8.60
C ALA A 114 18.51 -6.63 7.38
N ALA A 115 17.66 -7.47 6.79
CA ALA A 115 16.81 -7.10 5.67
C ALA A 115 15.92 -5.89 6.00
N THR A 116 15.74 -4.98 5.03
CA THR A 116 15.07 -3.69 5.24
C THR A 116 13.59 -3.71 4.88
N ASP A 117 13.04 -4.81 4.37
CA ASP A 117 11.64 -4.87 3.89
C ASP A 117 10.62 -4.42 4.95
N ALA A 118 10.81 -4.84 6.21
CA ALA A 118 9.96 -4.42 7.33
C ALA A 118 10.12 -2.93 7.67
N LEU A 119 11.34 -2.39 7.57
CA LEU A 119 11.64 -0.97 7.79
C LEU A 119 11.00 -0.10 6.71
N GLU A 120 11.10 -0.54 5.46
CA GLU A 120 10.57 0.14 4.29
C GLU A 120 9.04 0.16 4.32
N SER A 121 8.43 -1.00 4.56
CA SER A 121 6.97 -1.13 4.69
C SER A 121 6.43 -0.25 5.81
N HIS A 122 7.04 -0.30 7.00
CA HIS A 122 6.64 0.54 8.13
C HIS A 122 6.78 2.04 7.82
N THR A 123 7.81 2.43 7.06
CA THR A 123 8.01 3.84 6.69
C THR A 123 6.92 4.35 5.76
N LEU A 124 6.55 3.56 4.76
CA LEU A 124 5.47 3.88 3.84
C LEU A 124 4.12 3.92 4.56
N GLU A 125 3.82 2.93 5.40
CA GLU A 125 2.59 2.86 6.18
C GLU A 125 2.44 4.04 7.13
N ALA A 126 3.50 4.39 7.87
CA ALA A 126 3.47 5.51 8.80
C ALA A 126 3.19 6.83 8.08
N ILE A 127 3.86 7.09 6.96
CA ILE A 127 3.67 8.34 6.19
C ILE A 127 2.29 8.35 5.51
N ALA A 128 1.83 7.22 4.98
CA ALA A 128 0.48 7.08 4.44
C ALA A 128 -0.60 7.31 5.50
N ALA A 129 -0.35 6.94 6.76
CA ALA A 129 -1.21 7.23 7.91
C ALA A 129 -1.12 8.69 8.39
N GLY A 130 -0.31 9.54 7.76
CA GLY A 130 -0.18 10.96 8.08
C GLY A 130 0.92 11.31 9.08
N VAL A 131 1.78 10.35 9.46
CA VAL A 131 2.92 10.64 10.34
C VAL A 131 3.96 11.47 9.58
N THR A 132 4.25 12.66 10.10
CA THR A 132 5.30 13.50 9.52
C THR A 132 6.69 12.92 9.78
N THR A 133 7.65 13.17 8.88
CA THR A 133 9.05 12.73 9.05
C THR A 133 9.71 13.24 10.35
N ARG A 134 9.20 14.35 10.92
CA ARG A 134 9.67 14.90 12.20
C ARG A 134 9.11 14.16 13.41
N GLN A 135 7.89 13.61 13.30
CA GLN A 135 7.22 12.89 14.38
C GLN A 135 7.46 11.38 14.33
N TYR A 136 8.01 10.87 13.22
CA TYR A 136 8.26 9.43 13.01
C TYR A 136 8.93 8.72 14.18
N ALA A 137 10.02 9.26 14.74
CA ALA A 137 10.69 8.61 15.87
C ALA A 137 9.79 8.48 17.12
N ARG A 138 8.86 9.43 17.32
CA ARG A 138 7.93 9.43 18.47
C ARG A 138 6.81 8.41 18.34
N THR A 139 6.59 7.84 17.15
CA THR A 139 5.54 6.83 16.94
C THR A 139 6.05 5.40 17.16
N LEU A 140 7.34 5.22 17.39
CA LEU A 140 7.94 3.91 17.62
C LEU A 140 7.88 3.54 19.12
N ASP A 141 7.74 2.25 19.41
CA ASP A 141 7.85 1.74 20.78
C ASP A 141 9.21 2.10 21.41
N PRO A 142 9.33 2.25 22.73
CA PRO A 142 10.63 2.50 23.36
C PRO A 142 11.59 1.31 23.19
N VAL A 143 12.89 1.62 23.13
CA VAL A 143 13.99 0.64 23.22
C VAL A 143 14.77 0.86 24.52
N PRO A 144 15.42 -0.17 25.07
CA PRO A 144 16.37 0.01 26.17
C PRO A 144 17.45 1.04 25.82
N ALA A 145 17.89 1.82 26.80
CA ALA A 145 18.83 2.92 26.59
C ALA A 145 20.21 2.45 26.09
N GLU A 146 20.56 1.20 26.37
CA GLU A 146 21.83 0.57 25.98
C GLU A 146 21.83 0.12 24.52
N VAL A 147 20.65 0.03 23.89
CA VAL A 147 20.51 -0.42 22.50
C VAL A 147 20.61 0.79 21.58
N SER A 148 21.66 0.82 20.76
CA SER A 148 21.81 1.87 19.75
C SER A 148 20.70 1.77 18.69
N GLU A 149 20.15 2.91 18.29
CA GLU A 149 19.14 2.99 17.24
C GLU A 149 19.57 3.90 16.09
N ARG A 150 19.12 3.57 14.88
CA ARG A 150 19.32 4.39 13.69
C ARG A 150 18.10 4.34 12.76
N SER A 151 18.18 5.12 11.69
CA SER A 151 17.18 5.15 10.62
C SER A 151 15.82 5.79 11.01
N THR A 152 15.79 6.48 12.16
CA THR A 152 14.62 7.19 12.72
C THR A 152 14.67 8.71 12.51
N SER A 153 15.84 9.28 12.17
CA SER A 153 15.98 10.72 11.99
C SER A 153 15.16 11.25 10.82
N ARG A 154 14.73 12.51 10.89
CA ARG A 154 13.94 13.18 9.83
C ARG A 154 14.56 12.97 8.44
N SER A 155 15.88 13.17 8.32
CA SER A 155 16.59 13.04 7.04
C SER A 155 16.71 11.59 6.56
N ALA A 156 16.87 10.62 7.48
CA ALA A 156 16.89 9.20 7.12
C ALA A 156 15.51 8.74 6.63
N VAL A 157 14.45 9.09 7.36
CA VAL A 157 13.06 8.77 7.00
C VAL A 157 12.67 9.45 5.69
N SER A 158 13.03 10.73 5.51
CA SER A 158 12.73 11.46 4.27
C SER A 158 13.42 10.85 3.05
N ARG A 159 14.72 10.52 3.14
CA ARG A 159 15.44 9.91 2.01
C ARG A 159 14.86 8.53 1.67
N ARG A 160 14.57 7.72 2.69
CA ARG A 160 13.97 6.40 2.51
C ARG A 160 12.59 6.50 1.86
N PHE A 161 11.72 7.39 2.37
CA PHE A 161 10.40 7.61 1.77
C PHE A 161 10.50 8.04 0.31
N VAL A 162 11.34 9.04 -0.01
CA VAL A 162 11.51 9.51 -1.39
C VAL A 162 11.98 8.39 -2.31
N ALA A 163 12.96 7.57 -1.88
CA ALA A 163 13.44 6.45 -2.67
C ALA A 163 12.33 5.43 -2.95
N LEU A 164 11.61 5.00 -1.90
CA LEU A 164 10.53 4.01 -1.99
C LEU A 164 9.35 4.54 -2.80
N SER A 165 8.88 5.75 -2.50
CA SER A 165 7.75 6.36 -3.19
C SER A 165 8.07 6.61 -4.65
N THR A 166 9.30 7.02 -4.99
CA THR A 166 9.71 7.21 -6.38
C THR A 166 9.69 5.89 -7.14
N GLN A 167 10.23 4.82 -6.57
CA GLN A 167 10.23 3.49 -7.19
C GLN A 167 8.80 2.97 -7.40
N GLN A 168 7.97 2.99 -6.34
CA GLN A 168 6.59 2.51 -6.40
C GLN A 168 5.73 3.35 -7.35
N LEU A 169 5.86 4.67 -7.29
CA LEU A 169 5.13 5.57 -8.17
C LEU A 169 5.51 5.35 -9.62
N ARG A 170 6.82 5.27 -9.94
CA ARG A 170 7.30 4.97 -11.30
C ARG A 170 6.72 3.66 -11.82
N ALA A 171 6.83 2.58 -11.04
CA ALA A 171 6.30 1.28 -11.43
C ALA A 171 4.78 1.32 -11.66
N PHE A 172 4.06 2.08 -10.83
CA PHE A 172 2.61 2.21 -10.92
C PHE A 172 2.17 3.05 -12.12
N VAL A 173 2.84 4.18 -12.38
CA VAL A 173 2.48 5.10 -13.48
C VAL A 173 3.11 4.72 -14.82
N SER A 174 4.00 3.74 -14.92
CA SER A 174 4.55 3.28 -16.20
C SER A 174 3.87 2.02 -16.74
N ARG A 175 2.93 1.43 -15.99
CA ARG A 175 2.26 0.17 -16.37
C ARG A 175 1.56 0.26 -17.73
N PRO A 176 1.54 -0.82 -18.53
CA PRO A 176 0.77 -0.85 -19.77
C PRO A 176 -0.73 -0.70 -19.50
N LEU A 177 -1.44 -0.04 -20.42
CA LEU A 177 -2.87 0.27 -20.30
C LEU A 177 -3.75 -0.51 -21.30
N GLY A 178 -3.15 -1.18 -22.29
CA GLY A 178 -3.88 -1.81 -23.40
C GLY A 178 -4.86 -2.91 -23.01
N GLU A 179 -4.66 -3.56 -21.87
CA GLU A 179 -5.56 -4.61 -21.36
C GLU A 179 -6.78 -4.05 -20.62
N LEU A 180 -6.79 -2.74 -20.31
CA LEU A 180 -7.90 -2.12 -19.58
C LEU A 180 -9.04 -1.81 -20.55
N ASP A 181 -10.21 -2.42 -20.34
CA ASP A 181 -11.42 -2.11 -21.10
C ASP A 181 -12.10 -0.83 -20.58
N LEU A 182 -11.43 0.32 -20.78
CA LEU A 182 -11.85 1.63 -20.32
C LEU A 182 -12.96 2.22 -21.21
N ARG A 183 -13.91 2.91 -20.56
CA ARG A 183 -15.02 3.63 -21.23
C ARG A 183 -15.07 5.11 -20.88
N VAL A 184 -14.58 5.47 -19.69
CA VAL A 184 -14.53 6.84 -19.21
C VAL A 184 -13.13 7.16 -18.74
N VAL A 185 -12.63 8.34 -19.09
CA VAL A 185 -11.39 8.91 -18.56
C VAL A 185 -11.73 10.25 -17.92
N CYS A 186 -11.44 10.38 -16.62
CA CYS A 186 -11.55 11.63 -15.89
C CYS A 186 -10.16 12.24 -15.76
N ILE A 187 -10.03 13.52 -16.07
CA ILE A 187 -8.80 14.28 -15.86
C ILE A 187 -9.11 15.45 -14.94
N ASP A 188 -8.39 15.52 -13.83
CA ASP A 188 -8.54 16.55 -12.81
C ASP A 188 -7.18 17.12 -12.42
N GLY A 189 -7.14 18.43 -12.21
CA GLY A 189 -5.99 19.16 -11.71
C GLY A 189 -6.19 19.48 -10.22
N LYS A 190 -5.17 19.22 -9.41
CA LYS A 190 -5.16 19.67 -8.01
C LYS A 190 -3.95 20.55 -7.77
N VAL A 191 -4.22 21.79 -7.37
CA VAL A 191 -3.20 22.76 -6.97
C VAL A 191 -2.85 22.53 -5.50
N PHE A 192 -1.58 22.22 -5.26
CA PHE A 192 -0.98 22.09 -3.95
C PHE A 192 0.17 23.09 -3.81
N LYS A 193 -0.10 24.21 -3.14
CA LYS A 193 0.84 25.35 -3.05
C LYS A 193 1.27 25.81 -4.45
N GLU A 194 2.55 25.72 -4.77
CA GLU A 194 3.15 26.13 -6.05
C GLU A 194 3.14 25.00 -7.10
N HIS A 195 2.63 23.81 -6.74
CA HIS A 195 2.60 22.64 -7.62
C HIS A 195 1.17 22.37 -8.09
N CYS A 196 0.99 22.10 -9.38
CA CYS A 196 -0.24 21.57 -9.95
C CYS A 196 -0.02 20.10 -10.32
N ILE A 197 -0.83 19.20 -9.76
CA ILE A 197 -0.80 17.78 -10.08
C ILE A 197 -2.02 17.47 -10.94
N VAL A 198 -1.80 17.05 -12.18
CA VAL A 198 -2.84 16.56 -13.08
C VAL A 198 -2.90 15.04 -12.99
N ILE A 199 -4.09 14.49 -12.75
CA ILE A 199 -4.32 13.06 -12.55
C ILE A 199 -5.32 12.58 -13.60
N ALA A 200 -4.99 11.47 -14.28
CA ALA A 200 -5.90 10.76 -15.16
C ALA A 200 -6.44 9.49 -14.47
N LEU A 201 -7.77 9.36 -14.43
CA LEU A 201 -8.49 8.23 -13.84
C LEU A 201 -9.39 7.57 -14.88
N GLY A 202 -9.18 6.28 -15.15
CA GLY A 202 -10.01 5.48 -16.03
C GLY A 202 -11.10 4.75 -15.26
N ILE A 203 -12.26 4.58 -15.88
CA ILE A 203 -13.33 3.70 -15.42
C ILE A 203 -13.56 2.62 -16.46
N ASP A 204 -13.43 1.36 -16.04
CA ASP A 204 -13.64 0.21 -16.91
C ASP A 204 -15.13 -0.17 -17.06
N THR A 205 -15.41 -1.15 -17.91
CA THR A 205 -16.77 -1.68 -18.13
C THR A 205 -17.41 -2.31 -16.90
N ALA A 206 -16.61 -2.72 -15.90
CA ALA A 206 -17.10 -3.20 -14.62
C ALA A 206 -17.32 -2.07 -13.60
N GLY A 207 -17.06 -0.81 -13.97
CA GLY A 207 -17.16 0.36 -13.10
C GLY A 207 -16.00 0.52 -12.12
N ARG A 208 -14.89 -0.23 -12.29
CA ARG A 208 -13.70 -0.10 -11.44
C ARG A 208 -12.86 1.09 -11.88
N LYS A 209 -12.33 1.80 -10.91
CA LYS A 209 -11.48 2.98 -11.09
C LYS A 209 -10.02 2.57 -11.17
N HIS A 210 -9.32 3.10 -12.16
CA HIS A 210 -7.90 2.84 -12.40
C HIS A 210 -7.17 4.17 -12.53
N VAL A 211 -6.18 4.43 -11.68
CA VAL A 211 -5.28 5.57 -11.93
C VAL A 211 -4.45 5.23 -13.16
N LEU A 212 -4.55 6.05 -14.19
CA LEU A 212 -3.89 5.82 -15.48
C LEU A 212 -2.52 6.49 -15.50
N GLY A 213 -2.44 7.70 -14.97
CA GLY A 213 -1.19 8.47 -14.90
C GLY A 213 -1.35 9.71 -14.03
N LEU A 214 -0.21 10.29 -13.67
CA LEU A 214 -0.13 11.58 -12.98
C LEU A 214 1.01 12.40 -13.58
N ARG A 215 0.88 13.72 -13.57
CA ARG A 215 1.94 14.62 -13.99
C ARG A 215 1.95 15.89 -13.14
N GLU A 216 3.13 16.27 -12.68
CA GLU A 216 3.36 17.53 -11.98
C GLU A 216 3.68 18.65 -12.99
N GLY A 217 3.17 19.85 -12.73
CA GLY A 217 3.45 21.07 -13.49
C GLY A 217 3.23 22.34 -12.68
N ALA A 218 3.67 23.49 -13.19
CA ALA A 218 3.55 24.79 -12.50
C ALA A 218 2.13 25.39 -12.58
N THR A 219 1.37 25.06 -13.62
CA THR A 219 -0.02 25.46 -13.84
C THR A 219 -0.70 24.40 -14.71
N GLU A 220 -2.04 24.44 -14.85
CA GLU A 220 -2.81 23.62 -15.81
C GLU A 220 -2.55 24.04 -17.27
N THR A 221 -1.29 24.13 -17.67
CA THR A 221 -0.89 24.49 -19.03
C THR A 221 -1.20 23.32 -19.97
N ALA A 222 -1.60 23.63 -21.21
CA ALA A 222 -1.77 22.65 -22.29
C ALA A 222 -0.58 21.68 -22.40
N ALA A 223 0.66 22.17 -22.27
CA ALA A 223 1.85 21.33 -22.31
C ALA A 223 1.83 20.16 -21.29
N VAL A 224 1.35 20.37 -20.06
CA VAL A 224 1.26 19.32 -19.02
C VAL A 224 0.19 18.29 -19.40
N SER A 225 -0.92 18.79 -19.93
CA SER A 225 -2.08 18.02 -20.35
C SER A 225 -1.80 17.16 -21.58
N THR A 226 -1.23 17.75 -22.63
CA THR A 226 -0.77 17.08 -23.83
C THR A 226 0.26 16.00 -23.50
N ALA A 227 1.25 16.33 -22.65
CA ALA A 227 2.28 15.37 -22.25
C ALA A 227 1.71 14.18 -21.47
N LEU A 228 0.72 14.41 -20.60
CA LEU A 228 0.01 13.33 -19.91
C LEU A 228 -0.75 12.45 -20.92
N LEU A 229 -1.55 13.04 -21.81
CA LEU A 229 -2.32 12.27 -22.79
C LEU A 229 -1.43 11.45 -23.73
N ASN A 230 -0.32 12.02 -24.21
CA ASN A 230 0.64 11.32 -25.04
C ASN A 230 1.31 10.13 -24.31
N ASP A 231 1.64 10.29 -23.02
CA ASP A 231 2.14 9.18 -22.20
C ASP A 231 1.11 8.04 -22.12
N LEU A 232 -0.16 8.37 -21.87
CA LEU A 232 -1.23 7.37 -21.79
C LEU A 232 -1.40 6.61 -23.12
N VAL A 233 -1.40 7.33 -24.25
CA VAL A 233 -1.49 6.71 -25.59
C VAL A 233 -0.28 5.81 -25.86
N THR A 234 0.93 6.29 -25.56
CA THR A 234 2.18 5.51 -25.72
C THR A 234 2.14 4.21 -24.91
N ARG A 235 1.49 4.22 -23.75
CA ARG A 235 1.30 3.05 -22.88
C ARG A 235 0.14 2.15 -23.31
N GLY A 236 -0.55 2.47 -24.40
CA GLY A 236 -1.60 1.63 -24.99
C GLY A 236 -3.03 2.06 -24.64
N LEU A 237 -3.27 3.30 -24.22
CA LEU A 237 -4.63 3.83 -24.14
C LEU A 237 -5.21 3.96 -25.58
N PRO A 238 -6.33 3.31 -25.92
CA PRO A 238 -6.77 3.19 -27.30
C PRO A 238 -7.35 4.51 -27.84
N THR A 239 -6.85 4.99 -28.96
CA THR A 239 -7.35 6.21 -29.64
C THR A 239 -8.54 5.95 -30.57
N GLU A 240 -8.64 4.74 -31.10
CA GLU A 240 -9.72 4.34 -32.03
C GLU A 240 -11.03 3.98 -31.33
N ARG A 241 -11.01 3.89 -30.00
CA ARG A 241 -12.18 3.53 -29.21
C ARG A 241 -12.93 4.77 -28.80
N ALA A 242 -14.25 4.76 -29.02
CA ALA A 242 -15.12 5.79 -28.47
C ALA A 242 -15.08 5.79 -26.93
N MET A 243 -14.58 6.88 -26.34
CA MET A 243 -14.44 7.08 -24.89
C MET A 243 -15.02 8.42 -24.46
N LEU A 244 -15.56 8.46 -23.24
CA LEU A 244 -16.03 9.67 -22.61
C LEU A 244 -14.90 10.31 -21.78
N PHE A 245 -14.52 11.53 -22.12
CA PHE A 245 -13.57 12.32 -21.36
C PHE A 245 -14.29 13.32 -20.46
N LEU A 246 -14.07 13.22 -19.16
CA LEU A 246 -14.55 14.14 -18.14
C LEU A 246 -13.39 15.03 -17.71
N VAL A 247 -13.50 16.32 -18.02
CA VAL A 247 -12.45 17.31 -17.77
C VAL A 247 -13.05 18.45 -16.96
N ASP A 248 -12.41 18.85 -15.87
CA ASP A 248 -12.76 20.08 -15.18
C ASP A 248 -12.16 21.29 -15.91
N GLY A 249 -13.01 22.25 -16.27
CA GLY A 249 -12.68 23.64 -16.62
C GLY A 249 -11.73 23.97 -17.77
N SER A 250 -10.65 23.23 -18.01
CA SER A 250 -9.51 23.73 -18.76
C SER A 250 -9.74 23.66 -20.28
N THR A 251 -9.64 24.82 -20.94
CA THR A 251 -9.74 24.95 -22.40
C THR A 251 -8.63 24.19 -23.11
N ALA A 252 -7.46 24.12 -22.47
CA ALA A 252 -6.32 23.34 -22.89
C ALA A 252 -6.61 21.83 -22.97
N LEU A 253 -7.12 21.22 -21.90
CA LEU A 253 -7.43 19.78 -21.88
C LEU A 253 -8.49 19.40 -22.92
N ARG A 254 -9.49 20.27 -23.13
CA ARG A 254 -10.50 20.05 -24.17
C ARG A 254 -9.87 20.01 -25.57
N ARG A 255 -8.99 20.97 -25.86
CA ARG A 255 -8.30 21.06 -27.15
C ARG A 255 -7.44 19.81 -27.36
N ASP A 256 -6.56 19.52 -26.41
CA ASP A 256 -5.62 18.39 -26.52
C ASP A 256 -6.35 17.04 -26.68
N THR A 257 -7.46 16.85 -25.94
CA THR A 257 -8.27 15.64 -26.08
C THR A 257 -8.93 15.55 -27.47
N SER A 258 -9.42 16.69 -27.99
CA SER A 258 -10.01 16.74 -29.33
C SER A 258 -8.97 16.48 -30.42
N ASP A 259 -7.76 17.04 -30.25
CA ASP A 259 -6.66 16.90 -31.19
C ASP A 259 -6.14 15.44 -31.25
N ILE A 260 -6.10 14.74 -30.10
CA ILE A 260 -5.60 13.36 -30.01
C ILE A 260 -6.68 12.31 -30.37
N TYR A 261 -7.93 12.49 -29.91
CA TYR A 261 -8.97 11.47 -30.04
C TYR A 261 -10.02 11.78 -31.12
N GLY A 262 -10.02 12.98 -31.69
CA GLY A 262 -10.96 13.37 -32.74
C GLY A 262 -12.42 13.07 -32.37
N LEU A 263 -13.16 12.44 -33.28
CA LEU A 263 -14.56 12.04 -33.08
C LEU A 263 -14.76 10.91 -32.05
N ASN A 264 -13.70 10.17 -31.73
CA ASN A 264 -13.74 9.08 -30.76
C ASN A 264 -13.70 9.61 -29.31
N GLY A 265 -13.22 10.84 -29.10
CA GLY A 265 -13.23 11.51 -27.80
C GLY A 265 -14.51 12.31 -27.58
N ARG A 266 -15.49 11.76 -26.87
CA ARG A 266 -16.64 12.57 -26.44
C ARG A 266 -16.28 13.35 -25.19
N LEU A 267 -16.20 14.67 -25.31
CA LEU A 267 -15.89 15.56 -24.20
C LEU A 267 -17.14 16.00 -23.44
N LYS A 268 -17.11 15.91 -22.12
CA LYS A 268 -18.11 16.53 -21.25
C LYS A 268 -17.45 17.33 -20.15
N THR A 269 -17.80 18.60 -20.08
CA THR A 269 -17.14 19.58 -19.21
C THR A 269 -18.11 20.18 -18.21
N GLY A 270 -17.67 20.33 -16.97
CA GLY A 270 -18.42 20.96 -15.89
C GLY A 270 -17.58 20.98 -14.61
N GLN A 271 -17.99 21.77 -13.62
CA GLN A 271 -17.41 21.72 -12.27
C GLN A 271 -17.75 20.37 -11.65
N TYR A 272 -16.84 19.41 -11.74
CA TYR A 272 -17.02 18.07 -11.18
C TYR A 272 -16.41 17.95 -9.78
N ASP A 273 -16.04 19.06 -9.14
CA ASP A 273 -15.68 19.14 -7.72
C ASP A 273 -16.68 18.43 -6.79
N ARG A 274 -17.94 18.23 -7.25
CA ARG A 274 -19.01 17.52 -6.54
C ARG A 274 -19.50 16.24 -7.21
N LEU A 275 -18.86 15.75 -8.28
CA LEU A 275 -18.97 14.33 -8.62
C LEU A 275 -18.19 13.59 -7.54
N VAL A 276 -18.80 13.47 -6.36
CA VAL A 276 -18.26 12.66 -5.27
C VAL A 276 -17.90 11.33 -5.91
N ILE A 277 -16.61 11.04 -5.94
CA ILE A 277 -16.04 9.73 -6.22
C ILE A 277 -16.55 8.84 -5.06
N LEU A 278 -17.85 8.54 -5.05
CA LEU A 278 -18.51 7.56 -4.18
C LEU A 278 -18.10 6.17 -4.71
N ALA A 279 -16.85 5.84 -4.51
CA ALA A 279 -16.39 4.47 -4.35
C ALA A 279 -15.15 4.62 -3.48
N GLY A 280 -15.33 4.45 -2.17
CA GLY A 280 -14.27 4.59 -1.19
C GLY A 280 -13.11 3.65 -1.47
N PHE A 281 -11.91 4.12 -1.16
CA PHE A 281 -10.82 3.22 -0.77
C PHE A 281 -11.30 2.42 0.44
N GLY A 282 -11.61 1.13 0.27
CA GLY A 282 -12.06 0.26 1.35
C GLY A 282 -12.08 -1.21 0.93
N PHE A 283 -11.30 -2.04 1.66
CA PHE A 283 -11.19 -3.49 1.57
C PHE A 283 -12.55 -4.26 1.67
N PRO A 284 -12.64 -5.52 1.21
CA PRO A 284 -13.89 -6.30 1.06
C PRO A 284 -14.19 -7.19 2.31
N PRO A 285 -15.17 -8.12 2.32
CA PRO A 285 -16.51 -8.21 1.67
C PRO A 285 -17.64 -8.62 2.68
N ARG A 286 -18.92 -8.69 2.22
CA ARG A 286 -19.77 -9.92 2.29
C ARG A 286 -21.21 -9.68 1.82
N SER A 287 -21.76 -10.74 1.23
CA SER A 287 -23.16 -11.03 0.89
C SER A 287 -23.74 -10.44 -0.41
N THR A 288 -23.80 -11.34 -1.40
CA THR A 288 -24.97 -11.64 -2.24
C THR A 288 -25.99 -10.52 -2.48
N ALA A 289 -25.95 -9.94 -3.68
CA ALA A 289 -27.09 -9.85 -4.59
C ALA A 289 -26.71 -9.02 -5.81
N ARG A 290 -27.27 -9.42 -6.96
CA ARG A 290 -27.24 -8.70 -8.23
C ARG A 290 -27.61 -7.23 -8.04
N SER A 291 -26.70 -6.33 -8.39
CA SER A 291 -27.06 -4.96 -8.72
C SER A 291 -26.08 -4.43 -9.76
N ALA A 292 -26.56 -4.34 -10.99
CA ALA A 292 -25.90 -3.60 -12.05
C ALA A 292 -25.81 -2.13 -11.63
N SER A 293 -24.60 -1.67 -11.33
CA SER A 293 -24.36 -0.28 -10.92
C SER A 293 -24.46 0.63 -12.13
N TYR A 294 -25.60 1.29 -12.28
CA TYR A 294 -25.78 2.41 -13.20
C TYR A 294 -24.93 3.60 -12.71
N ILE A 295 -24.03 4.12 -13.55
CA ILE A 295 -23.41 5.42 -13.30
C ILE A 295 -24.47 6.48 -13.64
N ALA A 296 -25.29 6.85 -12.67
CA ALA A 296 -26.22 7.95 -12.79
C ALA A 296 -25.49 9.27 -12.53
N VAL A 297 -25.08 9.95 -13.60
CA VAL A 297 -24.65 11.36 -13.52
C VAL A 297 -25.90 12.22 -13.30
N ARG A 298 -26.24 12.50 -12.04
CA ARG A 298 -27.26 13.51 -11.71
C ARG A 298 -26.70 14.90 -12.02
N SER A 299 -26.98 15.43 -13.21
CA SER A 299 -26.88 16.88 -13.43
C SER A 299 -28.15 17.54 -12.87
N THR A 300 -27.98 18.51 -11.98
CA THR A 300 -29.00 19.53 -11.80
C THR A 300 -29.10 20.31 -13.11
N GLY A 301 -30.15 20.03 -13.89
CA GLY A 301 -30.49 20.75 -15.12
C GLY A 301 -30.13 20.01 -16.40
N THR A 302 -31.13 19.92 -17.28
CA THR A 302 -31.07 19.44 -18.68
C THR A 302 -30.82 17.94 -18.88
N CYS A 303 -31.91 17.20 -18.77
CA CYS A 303 -32.08 15.85 -19.29
C CYS A 303 -32.31 15.94 -20.80
N TRP A 304 -31.45 15.36 -21.65
CA TRP A 304 -31.82 14.87 -22.98
C TRP A 304 -30.84 13.78 -23.46
N ALA A 305 -31.40 12.57 -23.54
CA ALA A 305 -31.13 11.47 -24.49
C ALA A 305 -29.70 10.99 -24.80
N ILE A 306 -29.34 9.81 -24.27
CA ILE A 306 -28.65 8.76 -25.04
C ILE A 306 -29.43 7.45 -24.84
N CYS A 307 -30.43 7.21 -25.68
CA CYS A 307 -31.00 5.88 -25.87
C CYS A 307 -31.81 5.87 -27.18
N ARG A 308 -31.17 5.50 -28.28
CA ARG A 308 -31.90 5.06 -29.48
C ARG A 308 -31.05 4.09 -30.29
N SER A 309 -30.85 2.90 -29.74
CA SER A 309 -30.40 1.71 -30.49
C SER A 309 -30.62 0.45 -29.66
N ALA A 310 -31.87 0.19 -29.26
CA ALA A 310 -32.41 -1.11 -28.84
C ALA A 310 -33.77 -0.90 -28.17
N CYS A 311 -34.85 -0.79 -28.94
CA CYS A 311 -36.22 -1.12 -28.51
C CYS A 311 -37.14 -1.12 -29.73
N THR A 312 -37.79 -2.26 -29.96
CA THR A 312 -38.84 -2.53 -30.94
C THR A 312 -40.09 -1.66 -30.70
N PRO A 313 -40.93 -1.43 -31.72
CA PRO A 313 -42.02 -0.45 -31.65
C PRO A 313 -43.28 -1.07 -31.04
N ALA A 314 -43.47 -0.95 -29.73
CA ALA A 314 -44.74 -1.28 -29.10
C ALA A 314 -44.97 -0.48 -27.81
N SER A 315 -45.16 0.83 -27.94
CA SER A 315 -45.96 1.69 -27.03
C SER A 315 -45.67 3.18 -27.29
N ALA A 316 -45.93 3.65 -28.51
CA ALA A 316 -46.09 5.07 -28.76
C ALA A 316 -47.52 5.46 -28.36
N GLY A 317 -47.71 5.94 -27.13
CA GLY A 317 -49.02 6.39 -26.69
C GLY A 317 -48.99 6.99 -25.30
N ARG A 318 -49.26 8.29 -25.23
CA ARG A 318 -49.47 9.12 -24.03
C ARG A 318 -48.21 9.53 -23.26
N CYS A 319 -47.67 10.70 -23.60
CA CYS A 319 -47.38 11.77 -22.63
C CYS A 319 -46.95 13.04 -23.37
N ALA A 320 -47.90 13.63 -24.11
CA ALA A 320 -47.84 15.03 -24.51
C ALA A 320 -49.07 15.68 -23.86
N ARG A 321 -48.86 16.44 -22.78
CA ARG A 321 -49.67 17.59 -22.34
C ARG A 321 -49.23 18.06 -20.95
N ARG A 322 -49.18 19.39 -20.81
CA ARG A 322 -48.97 20.22 -19.61
C ARG A 322 -47.52 20.55 -19.28
N GLY A 323 -47.02 21.56 -19.99
CA GLY A 323 -46.08 22.50 -19.40
C GLY A 323 -46.77 23.40 -18.39
N THR A 324 -46.04 23.79 -17.35
CA THR A 324 -46.06 25.13 -16.74
C THR A 324 -44.83 25.27 -15.87
N CYS A 325 -44.10 26.35 -16.12
CA CYS A 325 -42.89 26.79 -15.46
C CYS A 325 -43.24 27.54 -14.17
N SER A 326 -42.63 27.21 -13.04
CA SER A 326 -42.60 28.11 -11.87
C SER A 326 -41.25 28.02 -11.16
N ARG A 327 -40.45 29.09 -11.31
CA ARG A 327 -39.25 29.39 -10.51
C ARG A 327 -39.64 29.50 -9.02
N LYS A 328 -38.98 28.73 -8.16
CA LYS A 328 -38.85 29.05 -6.73
C LYS A 328 -37.38 28.98 -6.33
N ARG A 329 -36.78 30.14 -6.01
CA ARG A 329 -35.55 30.26 -5.22
C ARG A 329 -35.86 29.89 -3.75
N PRO A 330 -34.99 29.19 -3.03
CA PRO A 330 -34.92 29.32 -1.58
C PRO A 330 -33.75 30.22 -1.16
N ARG A 331 -34.01 30.93 -0.06
CA ARG A 331 -33.27 31.99 0.60
C ARG A 331 -31.98 31.50 1.27
N ASN A 332 -30.98 32.38 1.29
CA ASN A 332 -29.86 32.32 2.22
C ASN A 332 -30.36 32.58 3.66
N GLY A 333 -29.93 31.74 4.60
CA GLY A 333 -30.10 31.93 6.03
C GLY A 333 -28.93 31.25 6.75
N LEU A 334 -28.03 32.06 7.28
CA LEU A 334 -26.94 31.66 8.17
C LEU A 334 -27.51 31.17 9.50
N SER A 335 -27.00 30.05 10.03
CA SER A 335 -26.95 29.84 11.48
C SER A 335 -25.76 28.95 11.86
N SER A 336 -24.79 29.58 12.51
CA SER A 336 -23.75 28.99 13.34
C SER A 336 -24.36 28.23 14.52
N ALA A 337 -24.14 26.92 14.61
CA ALA A 337 -24.30 26.15 15.84
C ALA A 337 -23.47 24.86 15.77
N TRP A 338 -22.40 24.80 16.56
CA TRP A 338 -21.73 23.56 16.95
C TRP A 338 -22.51 22.93 18.12
N PRO A 339 -22.66 21.60 18.16
CA PRO A 339 -22.69 20.91 19.43
C PRO A 339 -21.60 19.85 19.54
N ALA A 340 -20.77 20.03 20.57
CA ALA A 340 -19.97 18.97 21.17
C ALA A 340 -20.90 17.93 21.83
N ARG A 341 -20.78 16.65 21.46
CA ARG A 341 -21.21 15.49 22.27
C ARG A 341 -20.66 14.20 21.67
N TRP A 342 -19.54 13.72 22.19
CA TRP A 342 -19.19 12.29 22.15
C TRP A 342 -18.56 11.93 23.49
N ARG A 343 -19.41 11.46 24.41
CA ARG A 343 -19.02 10.65 25.57
C ARG A 343 -19.27 9.18 25.21
N THR A 344 -18.22 8.39 25.34
CA THR A 344 -18.17 6.99 25.83
C THR A 344 -19.34 6.06 25.52
N SER A 345 -19.07 5.06 24.67
CA SER A 345 -19.51 3.67 24.89
C SER A 345 -18.75 2.72 23.94
N ILE A 346 -17.74 2.04 24.48
CA ILE A 346 -17.03 0.92 23.85
C ILE A 346 -17.82 -0.35 24.19
N PRO A 347 -18.30 -1.15 23.21
CA PRO A 347 -18.81 -2.49 23.50
C PRO A 347 -17.65 -3.48 23.61
N ALA A 348 -17.62 -4.25 24.70
CA ALA A 348 -16.66 -5.33 24.93
C ALA A 348 -16.87 -6.50 23.93
N PRO A 349 -15.80 -7.21 23.53
CA PRO A 349 -15.90 -8.38 22.65
C PRO A 349 -16.46 -9.59 23.41
N ARG A 350 -17.44 -10.27 22.81
CA ARG A 350 -17.99 -11.54 23.31
C ARG A 350 -17.08 -12.70 22.90
N HIS A 351 -16.57 -13.45 23.88
CA HIS A 351 -15.89 -14.73 23.67
C HIS A 351 -16.90 -15.83 23.23
N PRO A 352 -16.54 -16.73 22.30
CA PRO A 352 -17.30 -17.94 22.07
C PRO A 352 -17.02 -18.98 23.16
N SER A 353 -18.10 -19.50 23.73
CA SER A 353 -18.15 -20.50 24.79
C SER A 353 -17.45 -21.81 24.43
N ALA A 354 -16.63 -22.32 25.36
CA ALA A 354 -16.16 -23.69 25.40
C ALA A 354 -17.34 -24.68 25.52
N ARG A 355 -17.38 -25.70 24.67
CA ARG A 355 -18.11 -26.95 24.92
C ARG A 355 -17.16 -28.12 24.73
N GLY A 356 -17.23 -29.02 25.69
CA GLY A 356 -16.17 -29.95 26.06
C GLY A 356 -15.92 -31.10 25.10
N TRP A 357 -14.72 -31.65 25.23
CA TRP A 357 -14.37 -32.98 24.79
C TRP A 357 -14.11 -33.84 26.02
N THR A 358 -15.01 -34.79 26.23
CA THR A 358 -14.91 -35.87 27.21
C THR A 358 -13.93 -36.93 26.74
N ARG A 359 -13.18 -37.48 27.70
CA ARG A 359 -12.33 -38.68 27.59
C ARG A 359 -13.06 -39.86 26.95
N ARG A 360 -12.40 -40.53 26.01
CA ARG A 360 -12.20 -41.99 25.96
C ARG A 360 -10.99 -42.31 25.12
#